data_AF-A0A2I3BQS2-F1
#
_entry.id   AF-A0A2I3BQS2-F1
#
_cell.length_a   1.000
_cell.length_b   1.000
_cell.length_c   1.000
_cell.angle_alpha   90.00
_cell.angle_beta   90.00
_cell.angle_gamma   90.00
#
_symmetry.space_group_name_H-M   'P 1'
#
loop_
_entity.id
_entity.type
_entity.pdbx_description
1 polymer ?
#
loop_
_entity_poly.entity_id
_entity_poly.type
_entity_poly.pdbx_seq_one_letter_code
_entity_poly.pdbx_strand_id
1 'polypeptide(L)'
;EEAAIQLLVRLAEGYRSRCHPAFQLQKQVLSCERSLRMWPVPPLPEECCQEAGRLEGNSEACACNSLISKIWCELCHYLPGSACAINGLDGLPSEKWSQLLSELCSTRIPTLFCPRIVLEVLVVLRGINSQCQRVSDQVTASLQLRHRQWVERRLRSRQRQNYVRMLSSVRLLCPMLSLILLLLALELASVHAVRDKGAEEQQQYLRFLKLVLQYTENLVAYTSREKNKWSEATTLTHAVLLRIWTFSEKKQMLIHLAKKTTNKVDIS
;
A
#
# COMPACT_ATOMS: atom_id res chain seq x y z
N GLU A 1 -2.52 38.14 27.18
CA GLU A 1 -2.38 37.69 25.78
C GLU A 1 -1.95 36.23 25.70
N GLU A 2 -0.87 35.84 26.39
CA GLU A 2 -0.34 34.48 26.42
C GLU A 2 -1.32 33.39 26.87
N ALA A 3 -2.15 33.65 27.89
CA ALA A 3 -3.20 32.71 28.34
C ALA A 3 -4.28 32.45 27.28
N ALA A 4 -4.62 33.46 26.48
CA ALA A 4 -5.59 33.31 25.39
C ALA A 4 -5.00 32.50 24.22
N ILE A 5 -3.71 32.70 23.92
CA ILE A 5 -2.99 31.91 22.91
C ILE A 5 -2.90 30.45 23.34
N GLN A 6 -2.55 30.16 24.60
CA GLN A 6 -2.50 28.78 25.11
C GLN A 6 -3.88 28.10 25.09
N LEU A 7 -4.95 28.84 25.39
CA LEU A 7 -6.31 28.33 25.28
C LEU A 7 -6.66 27.95 23.83
N LEU A 8 -6.31 28.81 22.87
CA LEU A 8 -6.52 28.55 21.45
C LEU A 8 -5.72 27.34 20.96
N VAL A 9 -4.48 27.17 21.41
CA VAL A 9 -3.66 25.99 21.09
C VAL A 9 -4.30 24.71 21.64
N ARG A 10 -4.77 24.71 22.88
CA ARG A 10 -5.47 23.54 23.47
C ARG A 10 -6.75 23.20 22.73
N LEU A 11 -7.56 24.19 22.37
CA LEU A 11 -8.76 23.99 21.57
C LEU A 11 -8.42 23.45 20.18
N ALA A 12 -7.34 23.96 19.59
CA ALA A 12 -6.84 23.54 18.29
C ALA A 12 -6.33 22.08 18.28
N GLU A 13 -5.66 21.66 19.35
CA GLU A 13 -5.19 20.27 19.54
C GLU A 13 -6.32 19.25 19.64
N GLY A 14 -7.49 19.68 20.12
CA GLY A 14 -8.71 18.88 20.20
C GLY A 14 -9.48 18.79 18.88
N TYR A 15 -9.26 19.72 17.95
CA TYR A 15 -10.01 19.78 16.70
C TYR A 15 -9.64 18.64 15.74
N ARG A 16 -10.67 17.95 15.24
CA ARG A 16 -10.53 16.89 14.23
C ARG A 16 -11.50 17.13 13.08
N SER A 17 -10.99 17.58 11.94
CA SER A 17 -11.81 17.72 10.75
C SER A 17 -12.14 16.35 10.15
N ARG A 18 -13.44 16.07 10.01
CA ARG A 18 -13.96 14.85 9.35
C ARG A 18 -13.89 14.92 7.83
N CYS A 19 -13.68 16.12 7.28
CA CYS A 19 -13.64 16.37 5.83
C CYS A 19 -12.22 16.62 5.32
N HIS A 20 -11.23 16.74 6.22
CA HIS A 20 -9.86 16.99 5.83
C HIS A 20 -9.30 15.82 5.00
N PRO A 21 -8.52 16.08 3.92
CA PRO A 21 -8.00 15.03 3.05
C PRO A 21 -7.19 13.95 3.79
N ALA A 22 -6.44 14.33 4.84
CA ALA A 22 -5.71 13.35 5.65
C ALA A 22 -6.64 12.38 6.39
N PHE A 23 -7.73 12.87 6.99
CA PHE A 23 -8.72 12.02 7.66
C PHE A 23 -9.49 11.14 6.66
N GLN A 24 -9.80 11.67 5.47
CA GLN A 24 -10.39 10.89 4.40
C GLN A 24 -9.44 9.77 3.94
N LEU A 25 -8.14 10.04 3.84
CA LEU A 25 -7.14 9.03 3.51
C LEU A 25 -7.05 7.93 4.57
N GLN A 26 -7.07 8.27 5.87
CA GLN A 26 -7.11 7.27 6.96
C GLN A 26 -8.26 6.29 6.76
N LYS A 27 -9.48 6.80 6.51
CA LYS A 27 -10.65 5.97 6.24
C LYS A 27 -10.50 5.12 4.98
N GLN A 28 -9.93 5.71 3.92
CA GLN A 28 -9.70 5.06 2.63
C GLN A 28 -8.71 3.88 2.76
N VAL A 29 -7.62 4.04 3.51
CA VAL A 29 -6.63 2.99 3.78
C VAL A 29 -7.27 1.82 4.54
N LEU A 30 -7.99 2.10 5.63
CA LEU A 30 -8.66 1.06 6.43
C LEU A 30 -9.83 0.38 5.69
N SER A 31 -10.45 1.07 4.75
CA SER A 31 -11.47 0.46 3.88
C SER A 31 -10.85 -0.47 2.83
N CYS A 32 -9.77 -0.01 2.19
CA CYS A 32 -9.07 -0.81 1.19
C CYS A 32 -8.46 -2.06 1.81
N GLU A 33 -7.87 -1.94 3.00
CA GLU A 33 -7.31 -3.08 3.73
C GLU A 33 -8.38 -4.14 4.04
N ARG A 34 -9.58 -3.72 4.47
CA ARG A 34 -10.71 -4.65 4.67
C ARG A 34 -11.12 -5.33 3.37
N SER A 35 -11.13 -4.61 2.25
CA SER A 35 -11.43 -5.18 0.94
C SER A 35 -10.39 -6.24 0.54
N LEU A 36 -9.09 -5.96 0.72
CA LEU A 36 -8.00 -6.90 0.42
C LEU A 36 -8.09 -8.19 1.24
N ARG A 37 -8.42 -8.09 2.54
CA ARG A 37 -8.58 -9.26 3.42
C ARG A 37 -9.70 -10.20 2.99
N MET A 38 -10.71 -9.68 2.30
CA MET A 38 -11.87 -10.44 1.85
C MET A 38 -11.67 -11.09 0.47
N TRP A 39 -10.46 -11.01 -0.11
CA TRP A 39 -10.18 -11.64 -1.40
C TRP A 39 -10.42 -13.16 -1.32
N PRO A 40 -11.35 -13.71 -2.12
CA PRO A 40 -11.70 -15.12 -2.07
C PRO A 40 -10.69 -15.91 -2.91
N VAL A 41 -9.43 -16.00 -2.46
CA VAL A 41 -8.38 -16.72 -3.19
C VAL A 41 -8.53 -18.23 -2.92
N PRO A 42 -9.05 -19.03 -3.86
CA PRO A 42 -9.14 -20.47 -3.65
C PRO A 42 -7.75 -21.12 -3.64
N PRO A 43 -7.63 -22.33 -3.05
CA PRO A 43 -6.43 -23.15 -3.23
C PRO A 43 -6.20 -23.39 -4.73
N LEU A 44 -4.94 -23.53 -5.12
CA LEU A 44 -4.62 -23.76 -6.53
C LEU A 44 -5.15 -25.16 -6.89
N PRO A 45 -5.91 -25.36 -7.97
CA PRO A 45 -6.35 -26.69 -8.36
C PRO A 45 -5.15 -27.62 -8.57
N GLU A 46 -5.20 -28.84 -8.03
CA GLU A 46 -4.10 -29.82 -8.09
C GLU A 46 -3.70 -30.16 -9.53
N GLU A 47 -4.67 -30.18 -10.45
CA GLU A 47 -4.50 -30.33 -11.90
C GLU A 47 -3.53 -29.28 -12.50
N CYS A 48 -3.39 -28.12 -11.84
CA CYS A 48 -2.58 -27.00 -12.29
C CYS A 48 -1.20 -26.93 -11.61
N CYS A 49 -0.95 -27.69 -10.54
CA CYS A 49 0.37 -27.74 -9.89
C CYS A 49 1.45 -28.29 -10.83
N GLN A 50 1.09 -29.21 -11.72
CA GLN A 50 1.99 -29.79 -12.73
C GLN A 50 2.31 -28.81 -13.87
N GLU A 51 1.37 -27.93 -14.24
CA GLU A 51 1.57 -26.90 -15.27
C GLU A 51 2.25 -25.64 -14.71
N ALA A 52 1.99 -25.28 -13.45
CA ALA A 52 2.62 -24.16 -12.75
C ALA A 52 4.12 -24.40 -12.49
N GLY A 53 4.55 -25.66 -12.32
CA GLY A 53 5.97 -26.01 -12.21
C GLY A 53 6.78 -25.80 -13.51
N ARG A 54 6.12 -25.67 -14.67
CA ARG A 54 6.76 -25.43 -15.98
C ARG A 54 6.74 -23.96 -16.42
N LEU A 55 6.07 -23.07 -15.68
CA LEU A 55 5.97 -21.65 -15.99
C LEU A 55 7.12 -20.87 -15.31
N GLU A 56 7.96 -20.23 -16.11
CA GLU A 56 9.03 -19.26 -15.69
C GLU A 56 8.55 -18.17 -14.71
N GLY A 57 7.24 -17.94 -14.60
CA GLY A 57 6.62 -16.97 -13.71
C GLY A 57 6.81 -17.22 -12.21
N ASN A 58 7.21 -18.42 -11.78
CA ASN A 58 7.49 -18.67 -10.36
C ASN A 58 8.76 -17.96 -9.88
N SER A 59 9.78 -17.83 -10.74
CA SER A 59 11.04 -17.15 -10.35
C SER A 59 10.81 -15.65 -10.10
N GLU A 60 10.09 -14.98 -11.00
CA GLU A 60 9.80 -13.54 -10.88
C GLU A 60 8.86 -13.25 -9.71
N ALA A 61 7.81 -14.05 -9.51
CA ALA A 61 6.92 -13.91 -8.36
C ALA A 61 7.65 -14.13 -7.03
N CYS A 62 8.54 -15.13 -6.96
CA CYS A 62 9.40 -15.36 -5.79
C CYS A 62 10.36 -14.18 -5.54
N ALA A 63 10.97 -13.63 -6.59
CA ALA A 63 11.82 -12.44 -6.48
C ALA A 63 11.02 -11.24 -5.96
N CYS A 64 9.79 -11.03 -6.45
CA CYS A 64 8.91 -9.99 -5.94
C CYS A 64 8.56 -10.21 -4.46
N ASN A 65 8.18 -11.43 -4.07
CA ASN A 65 7.89 -11.73 -2.66
C ASN A 65 9.11 -11.49 -1.75
N SER A 66 10.31 -11.85 -2.22
CA SER A 66 11.55 -11.55 -1.49
C SER A 66 11.77 -10.04 -1.34
N LEU A 67 11.55 -9.25 -2.39
CA LEU A 67 11.64 -7.79 -2.32
C LEU A 67 10.59 -7.18 -1.40
N ILE A 68 9.34 -7.67 -1.44
CA ILE A 68 8.27 -7.23 -0.53
C ILE A 68 8.70 -7.45 0.91
N SER A 69 9.19 -8.66 1.24
CA SER A 69 9.66 -8.99 2.59
C SER A 69 10.85 -8.11 3.01
N LYS A 70 11.78 -7.79 2.10
CA LYS A 70 12.90 -6.87 2.39
C LYS A 70 12.42 -5.45 2.68
N ILE A 71 11.55 -4.90 1.83
CA ILE A 71 11.00 -3.55 2.04
C ILE A 71 10.21 -3.53 3.35
N TRP A 72 9.40 -4.55 3.62
CA TRP A 72 8.68 -4.69 4.88
C TRP A 72 9.61 -4.63 6.09
N CYS A 73 10.69 -5.42 6.09
CA CYS A 73 11.68 -5.41 7.17
C CYS A 73 12.38 -4.05 7.32
N GLU A 74 12.59 -3.29 6.24
CA GLU A 74 13.13 -1.93 6.36
C GLU A 74 12.12 -0.99 7.02
N LEU A 75 10.85 -1.08 6.60
CA LEU A 75 9.79 -0.22 7.10
C LEU A 75 9.33 -0.55 8.52
N CYS A 76 9.52 -1.79 8.99
CA CYS A 76 9.06 -2.21 10.31
C CYS A 76 9.76 -1.46 11.45
N HIS A 77 10.98 -0.95 11.22
CA HIS A 77 11.72 -0.12 12.17
C HIS A 77 11.10 1.26 12.45
N TYR A 78 10.08 1.64 11.68
CA TYR A 78 9.33 2.89 11.87
C TYR A 78 7.92 2.66 12.43
N LEU A 79 7.55 1.41 12.70
CA LEU A 79 6.29 1.09 13.35
C LEU A 79 6.37 1.43 14.86
N PRO A 80 5.23 1.75 15.50
CA PRO A 80 5.17 1.94 16.96
C PRO A 80 5.69 0.72 17.73
N GLY A 81 6.21 0.90 18.95
CA GLY A 81 6.84 -0.18 19.73
C GLY A 81 5.96 -1.42 19.98
N SER A 82 4.63 -1.28 19.94
CA SER A 82 3.65 -2.39 19.97
C SER A 82 3.76 -3.35 18.78
N ALA A 83 4.32 -2.89 17.66
CA ALA A 83 4.41 -3.59 16.38
C ALA A 83 5.75 -4.28 16.13
N CYS A 84 6.80 -3.96 16.91
CA CYS A 84 8.18 -4.35 16.61
C CYS A 84 8.46 -5.86 16.80
N ALA A 85 7.51 -6.63 17.34
CA ALA A 85 7.60 -8.08 17.50
C ALA A 85 7.26 -8.87 16.21
N ILE A 86 7.15 -8.20 15.05
CA ILE A 86 6.67 -8.78 13.80
C ILE A 86 7.85 -9.13 12.90
N ASN A 87 8.30 -10.38 12.99
CA ASN A 87 9.32 -10.94 12.11
C ASN A 87 8.66 -11.50 10.84
N GLY A 88 8.78 -10.76 9.73
CA GLY A 88 8.43 -11.23 8.39
C GLY A 88 6.94 -11.19 8.03
N LEU A 89 6.67 -11.27 6.71
CA LEU A 89 5.32 -11.26 6.14
C LEU A 89 4.64 -12.65 6.21
N ASP A 90 5.42 -13.73 6.33
CA ASP A 90 4.96 -15.12 6.23
C ASP A 90 4.21 -15.64 7.47
N GLY A 91 4.00 -14.80 8.50
CA GLY A 91 3.37 -15.23 9.75
C GLY A 91 2.52 -14.17 10.45
N LEU A 92 2.21 -13.04 9.81
CA LEU A 92 1.37 -12.04 10.46
C LEU A 92 -0.11 -12.44 10.33
N PRO A 93 -0.81 -12.74 11.45
CA PRO A 93 -2.25 -12.95 11.39
C PRO A 93 -2.90 -11.70 10.80
N SER A 94 -3.87 -11.90 9.90
CA SER A 94 -4.68 -10.86 9.25
C SER A 94 -5.16 -9.79 10.26
N GLU A 95 -5.45 -10.20 11.49
CA GLU A 95 -5.86 -9.33 12.60
C GLU A 95 -4.78 -8.37 13.09
N LYS A 96 -3.52 -8.81 13.21
CA LYS A 96 -2.41 -7.96 13.63
C LYS A 96 -2.13 -6.89 12.58
N TRP A 97 -2.22 -7.24 11.29
CA TRP A 97 -2.08 -6.27 10.20
C TRP A 97 -3.08 -5.11 10.29
N SER A 98 -4.33 -5.44 10.59
CA SER A 98 -5.38 -4.44 10.75
C SER A 98 -5.18 -3.54 11.96
N GLN A 99 -4.70 -4.13 13.07
CA GLN A 99 -4.35 -3.37 14.27
C GLN A 99 -3.24 -2.36 13.96
N LEU A 100 -2.17 -2.79 13.27
CA LEU A 100 -1.07 -1.89 12.87
C LEU A 100 -1.55 -0.70 12.04
N LEU A 101 -2.29 -0.95 10.96
CA LEU A 101 -2.78 0.13 10.10
C LEU A 101 -3.78 1.02 10.83
N SER A 102 -4.59 0.45 11.74
CA SER A 102 -5.48 1.22 12.60
C SER A 102 -4.71 2.12 13.56
N GLU A 103 -3.63 1.64 14.17
CA GLU A 103 -2.75 2.42 15.05
C GLU A 103 -2.09 3.57 14.28
N LEU A 104 -1.47 3.27 13.13
CA LEU A 104 -0.86 4.28 12.27
C LEU A 104 -1.88 5.34 11.81
N CYS A 105 -3.07 4.89 11.37
CA CYS A 105 -4.16 5.78 10.95
C CYS A 105 -4.84 6.49 12.12
N SER A 106 -4.59 6.11 13.37
CA SER A 106 -5.10 6.81 14.56
C SER A 106 -4.18 7.94 15.02
N THR A 107 -2.97 8.03 14.45
CA THR A 107 -2.03 9.13 14.71
C THR A 107 -2.72 10.48 14.43
N ARG A 108 -2.60 11.41 15.38
CA ARG A 108 -3.19 12.74 15.24
C ARG A 108 -2.42 13.53 14.19
N ILE A 109 -3.16 14.05 13.22
CA ILE A 109 -2.62 14.92 12.17
C ILE A 109 -3.25 16.29 12.38
N PRO A 110 -2.47 17.34 12.69
CA PRO A 110 -3.00 18.70 12.78
C PRO A 110 -3.72 19.09 11.49
N THR A 111 -5.00 19.50 11.59
CA THR A 111 -5.85 19.79 10.40
C THR A 111 -6.27 21.25 10.27
N LEU A 112 -5.89 22.12 11.21
CA LEU A 112 -6.28 23.53 11.22
C LEU A 112 -5.54 24.38 10.19
N PHE A 113 -4.25 24.10 10.01
CA PHE A 113 -3.44 24.75 8.98
C PHE A 113 -2.71 23.69 8.15
N CYS A 114 -3.11 23.58 6.88
CA CYS A 114 -2.56 22.62 5.94
C CYS A 114 -1.93 23.37 4.76
N PRO A 115 -0.59 23.48 4.70
CA PRO A 115 0.10 24.13 3.60
C PRO A 115 -0.16 23.40 2.30
N ARG A 116 -0.05 24.15 1.20
CA ARG A 116 -0.27 23.65 -0.15
C ARG A 116 0.52 22.37 -0.47
N ILE A 117 1.79 22.30 -0.08
CA ILE A 117 2.63 21.12 -0.33
C ILE A 117 2.09 19.86 0.36
N VAL A 118 1.56 19.99 1.59
CA VAL A 118 0.94 18.88 2.32
C VAL A 118 -0.33 18.43 1.59
N LEU A 119 -1.14 19.36 1.09
CA LEU A 119 -2.33 19.04 0.29
C LEU A 119 -1.97 18.33 -1.03
N GLU A 120 -0.92 18.79 -1.74
CA GLU A 120 -0.46 18.16 -2.98
C GLU A 120 -0.05 16.70 -2.74
N VAL A 121 0.71 16.43 -1.68
CA VAL A 121 1.04 15.05 -1.27
C VAL A 121 -0.22 14.25 -0.95
N LEU A 122 -1.12 14.79 -0.12
CA LEU A 122 -2.35 14.10 0.26
C LEU A 122 -3.24 13.76 -0.94
N VAL A 123 -3.32 14.63 -1.96
CA VAL A 123 -4.07 14.35 -3.18
C VAL A 123 -3.50 13.14 -3.92
N VAL A 124 -2.16 13.05 -4.05
CA VAL A 124 -1.53 11.91 -4.72
C VAL A 124 -1.72 10.63 -3.92
N LEU A 125 -1.52 10.66 -2.60
CA LEU A 125 -1.73 9.50 -1.71
C LEU A 125 -3.17 8.97 -1.78
N ARG A 126 -4.15 9.87 -1.82
CA ARG A 126 -5.57 9.50 -2.01
C ARG A 126 -5.85 8.93 -3.39
N GLY A 127 -5.19 9.46 -4.42
CA GLY A 127 -5.21 8.89 -5.77
C GLY A 127 -4.75 7.44 -5.75
N ILE A 128 -3.58 7.16 -5.15
CA ILE A 128 -3.01 5.82 -5.04
C ILE A 128 -4.01 4.89 -4.34
N ASN A 129 -4.54 5.28 -3.18
CA ASN A 129 -5.52 4.44 -2.47
C ASN A 129 -6.79 4.17 -3.28
N SER A 130 -7.28 5.18 -3.99
CA SER A 130 -8.47 5.04 -4.85
C SER A 130 -8.24 3.98 -5.92
N GLN A 131 -7.06 3.97 -6.56
CA GLN A 131 -6.71 2.95 -7.52
C GLN A 131 -6.54 1.57 -6.86
N CYS A 132 -5.90 1.48 -5.69
CA CYS A 132 -5.81 0.22 -4.94
C CYS A 132 -7.19 -0.38 -4.63
N GLN A 133 -8.15 0.45 -4.22
CA GLN A 133 -9.53 0.02 -3.99
C GLN A 133 -10.17 -0.51 -5.28
N ARG A 134 -9.99 0.19 -6.41
CA ARG A 134 -10.50 -0.27 -7.72
C ARG A 134 -9.89 -1.59 -8.14
N VAL A 135 -8.59 -1.79 -7.94
CA VAL A 135 -7.94 -3.09 -8.18
C VAL A 135 -8.58 -4.16 -7.31
N SER A 136 -8.78 -3.89 -6.01
CA SER A 136 -9.42 -4.83 -5.09
C SER A 136 -10.82 -5.25 -5.54
N ASP A 137 -11.65 -4.30 -5.94
CA ASP A 137 -13.01 -4.57 -6.42
C ASP A 137 -12.99 -5.40 -7.72
N GLN A 138 -12.10 -5.05 -8.67
CA GLN A 138 -11.94 -5.79 -9.92
C GLN A 138 -11.44 -7.22 -9.71
N VAL A 139 -10.44 -7.40 -8.84
CA VAL A 139 -9.87 -8.72 -8.51
C VAL A 139 -10.93 -9.58 -7.84
N THR A 140 -11.66 -9.03 -6.87
CA THR A 140 -12.74 -9.76 -6.17
C THR A 140 -13.83 -10.20 -7.15
N ALA A 141 -14.32 -9.29 -7.99
CA ALA A 141 -15.33 -9.60 -8.99
C ALA A 141 -14.84 -10.60 -10.07
N SER A 142 -13.54 -10.57 -10.39
CA SER A 142 -12.94 -11.50 -11.36
C SER A 142 -12.71 -12.89 -10.76
N LEU A 143 -12.23 -12.98 -9.52
CA LEU A 143 -12.08 -14.22 -8.77
C LEU A 143 -13.42 -14.94 -8.63
N GLN A 144 -14.44 -14.25 -8.14
CA GLN A 144 -15.78 -14.84 -7.95
C GLN A 144 -16.36 -15.40 -9.26
N LEU A 145 -16.31 -14.60 -10.33
CA LEU A 145 -16.84 -15.01 -11.64
C LEU A 145 -16.07 -16.21 -12.21
N ARG A 146 -14.73 -16.13 -12.24
CA ARG A 146 -13.90 -17.18 -12.83
C ARG A 146 -13.94 -18.47 -12.01
N HIS A 147 -13.96 -18.37 -10.68
CA HIS A 147 -14.13 -19.52 -9.80
C HIS A 147 -15.47 -20.22 -10.07
N ARG A 148 -16.57 -19.46 -10.18
CA ARG A 148 -17.87 -20.04 -10.52
C ARG A 148 -17.83 -20.78 -11.85
N GLN A 149 -17.27 -20.15 -12.89
CA GLN A 149 -17.12 -20.77 -14.21
C GLN A 149 -16.21 -22.02 -14.19
N TRP A 150 -15.20 -22.04 -13.33
CA TRP A 150 -14.34 -23.20 -13.12
C TRP A 150 -15.11 -24.38 -12.52
N VAL A 151 -15.83 -24.15 -11.41
CA VAL A 151 -16.63 -25.17 -10.71
C VAL A 151 -17.72 -25.73 -11.62
N GLU A 152 -18.40 -24.87 -12.37
CA GLU A 152 -19.43 -25.26 -13.33
C GLU A 152 -18.85 -25.90 -14.61
N ARG A 153 -17.52 -26.11 -14.68
CA ARG A 153 -16.78 -26.67 -15.83
C ARG A 153 -17.01 -25.93 -17.15
N ARG A 154 -17.36 -24.64 -17.09
CA ARG A 154 -17.68 -23.78 -18.24
C ARG A 154 -16.45 -23.17 -18.92
N LEU A 155 -15.27 -23.25 -18.29
CA LEU A 155 -14.03 -22.71 -18.84
C LEU A 155 -13.40 -23.66 -19.87
N ARG A 156 -13.11 -23.12 -21.06
CA ARG A 156 -12.29 -23.79 -22.09
C ARG A 156 -10.83 -23.87 -21.64
N SER A 157 -10.04 -24.78 -22.21
CA SER A 157 -8.62 -25.00 -21.84
C SER A 157 -7.79 -23.70 -21.72
N ARG A 158 -7.80 -22.83 -22.74
CA ARG A 158 -7.10 -21.52 -22.68
C ARG A 158 -7.59 -20.61 -21.54
N GLN A 159 -8.89 -20.63 -21.24
CA GLN A 159 -9.45 -19.83 -20.16
C GLN A 159 -9.09 -20.40 -18.78
N ARG A 160 -8.93 -21.73 -18.67
CA ARG A 160 -8.41 -22.41 -17.48
C ARG A 160 -6.97 -21.99 -17.20
N GLN A 161 -6.10 -22.02 -18.22
CA GLN A 161 -4.71 -21.53 -18.09
C GLN A 161 -4.65 -20.06 -17.66
N ASN A 162 -5.50 -19.20 -18.26
CA ASN A 162 -5.60 -17.80 -17.85
C ASN A 162 -6.08 -17.63 -16.40
N TYR A 163 -7.00 -18.47 -15.95
CA TYR A 163 -7.47 -18.46 -14.57
C TYR A 163 -6.35 -18.84 -13.59
N VAL A 164 -5.53 -19.84 -13.92
CA VAL A 164 -4.36 -20.21 -13.12
C VAL A 164 -3.36 -19.05 -13.03
N ARG A 165 -3.05 -18.40 -14.16
CA ARG A 165 -2.17 -17.21 -14.19
C ARG A 165 -2.74 -16.06 -13.37
N MET A 166 -4.07 -15.86 -13.42
CA MET A 166 -4.74 -14.88 -12.57
C MET A 166 -4.55 -15.22 -11.09
N LEU A 167 -4.77 -16.47 -10.68
CA LEU A 167 -4.59 -16.89 -9.29
C LEU A 167 -3.15 -16.68 -8.80
N SER A 168 -2.15 -17.01 -9.63
CA SER A 168 -0.74 -16.76 -9.27
C SER A 168 -0.45 -15.27 -9.11
N SER A 169 -0.92 -14.43 -10.03
CA SER A 169 -0.71 -12.98 -9.94
C SER A 169 -1.45 -12.37 -8.75
N VAL A 170 -2.67 -12.80 -8.46
CA VAL A 170 -3.46 -12.36 -7.30
C VAL A 170 -2.72 -12.65 -5.99
N ARG A 171 -2.06 -13.80 -5.87
CA ARG A 171 -1.25 -14.14 -4.69
C ARG A 171 -0.06 -13.20 -4.47
N LEU A 172 0.49 -12.63 -5.54
CA LEU A 172 1.52 -11.59 -5.45
C LEU A 172 0.93 -10.19 -5.22
N LEU A 173 -0.18 -9.88 -5.87
CA LEU A 173 -0.79 -8.55 -5.79
C LEU A 173 -1.34 -8.25 -4.40
N CYS A 174 -1.85 -9.25 -3.67
CA CYS A 174 -2.33 -9.06 -2.30
C CYS A 174 -1.24 -8.50 -1.36
N PRO A 175 -0.08 -9.16 -1.15
CA PRO A 175 0.99 -8.63 -0.31
C PRO A 175 1.57 -7.32 -0.86
N MET A 176 1.63 -7.13 -2.18
CA MET A 176 2.06 -5.86 -2.78
C MET A 176 1.12 -4.70 -2.45
N LEU A 177 -0.19 -4.87 -2.59
CA LEU A 177 -1.17 -3.83 -2.25
C LEU A 177 -1.17 -3.55 -0.76
N SER A 178 -1.01 -4.58 0.08
CA SER A 178 -0.81 -4.41 1.52
C SER A 178 0.43 -3.57 1.83
N LEU A 179 1.57 -3.85 1.16
CA LEU A 179 2.77 -3.02 1.28
C LEU A 179 2.50 -1.55 0.89
N ILE A 180 1.75 -1.31 -0.18
CA ILE A 180 1.33 0.06 -0.56
C ILE A 180 0.49 0.69 0.55
N LEU A 181 -0.48 -0.02 1.13
CA LEU A 181 -1.29 0.53 2.22
C LEU A 181 -0.45 0.87 3.46
N LEU A 182 0.58 0.08 3.79
CA LEU A 182 1.55 0.42 4.82
C LEU A 182 2.31 1.71 4.46
N LEU A 183 2.86 1.79 3.24
CA LEU A 183 3.55 2.99 2.76
C LEU A 183 2.65 4.22 2.91
N LEU A 184 1.38 4.13 2.49
CA LEU A 184 0.42 5.22 2.64
C LEU A 184 0.20 5.61 4.10
N ALA A 185 0.07 4.65 5.01
CA ALA A 185 -0.15 4.92 6.43
C ALA A 185 1.06 5.59 7.10
N LEU A 186 2.28 5.11 6.81
CA LEU A 186 3.52 5.70 7.32
C LEU A 186 3.76 7.12 6.79
N GLU A 187 3.56 7.32 5.49
CA GLU A 187 3.72 8.64 4.87
C GLU A 187 2.66 9.62 5.34
N LEU A 188 1.45 9.14 5.61
CA LEU A 188 0.37 9.94 6.19
C LEU A 188 0.68 10.38 7.62
N ALA A 189 1.19 9.47 8.45
CA ALA A 189 1.62 9.78 9.81
C ALA A 189 2.73 10.85 9.83
N SER A 190 3.56 10.86 8.79
CA SER A 190 4.71 11.77 8.65
C SER A 190 4.49 12.91 7.65
N VAL A 191 3.24 13.15 7.22
CA VAL A 191 2.95 14.04 6.07
C VAL A 191 3.48 15.46 6.25
N HIS A 192 3.59 15.91 7.50
CA HIS A 192 4.07 17.24 7.85
C HIS A 192 5.58 17.42 7.69
N ALA A 193 6.36 16.33 7.71
CA ALA A 193 7.81 16.36 7.48
C ALA A 193 8.18 16.83 6.05
N VAL A 194 7.21 16.86 5.12
CA VAL A 194 7.44 17.40 3.77
C VAL A 194 7.81 18.88 3.79
N ARG A 195 7.40 19.63 4.82
CA ARG A 195 7.72 21.05 4.98
C ARG A 195 9.22 21.28 5.19
N ASP A 196 9.88 20.30 5.80
CA ASP A 196 11.30 20.39 6.16
C ASP A 196 12.22 19.99 5.00
N LYS A 197 11.66 19.47 3.89
CA LYS A 197 12.40 19.15 2.66
C LYS A 197 12.71 20.42 1.85
N GLY A 198 13.89 20.45 1.24
CA GLY A 198 14.20 21.44 0.21
C GLY A 198 13.31 21.28 -1.03
N ALA A 199 13.19 22.33 -1.85
CA ALA A 199 12.32 22.32 -3.04
C ALA A 199 12.63 21.17 -4.02
N GLU A 200 13.92 20.86 -4.22
CA GLU A 200 14.33 19.75 -5.08
C GLU A 200 13.91 18.39 -4.50
N GLU A 201 14.14 18.17 -3.20
CA GLU A 201 13.76 16.94 -2.51
C GLU A 201 12.23 16.73 -2.49
N GLN A 202 11.46 17.81 -2.36
CA GLN A 202 10.00 17.79 -2.48
C GLN A 202 9.56 17.34 -3.87
N GLN A 203 10.19 17.87 -4.93
CA GLN A 203 9.89 17.45 -6.30
C GLN A 203 10.26 15.99 -6.55
N GLN A 204 11.42 15.54 -6.07
CA GLN A 204 11.85 14.14 -6.18
C GLN A 204 10.85 13.21 -5.47
N TYR A 205 10.41 13.58 -4.27
CA TYR A 205 9.41 12.83 -3.52
C TYR A 205 8.05 12.77 -4.24
N LEU A 206 7.55 13.90 -4.76
CA LEU A 206 6.30 13.91 -5.53
C LEU A 206 6.41 13.10 -6.83
N ARG A 207 7.57 13.09 -7.50
CA ARG A 207 7.82 12.22 -8.67
C ARG A 207 7.75 10.74 -8.28
N PHE A 208 8.31 10.38 -7.13
CA PHE A 208 8.20 9.03 -6.59
C PHE A 208 6.74 8.64 -6.32
N LEU A 209 5.97 9.48 -5.63
CA LEU A 209 4.54 9.19 -5.39
C LEU A 209 3.75 9.07 -6.70
N LYS A 210 4.03 9.92 -7.68
CA LYS A 210 3.40 9.84 -9.02
C LYS A 210 3.76 8.55 -9.75
N LEU A 211 4.98 8.03 -9.56
CA LEU A 211 5.38 6.72 -10.10
C LEU A 211 4.54 5.60 -9.47
N VAL A 212 4.35 5.63 -8.15
CA VAL A 212 3.48 4.65 -7.45
C VAL A 212 2.02 4.78 -7.91
N LEU A 213 1.53 6.01 -8.08
CA LEU A 213 0.20 6.27 -8.64
C LEU A 213 0.06 5.66 -10.04
N GLN A 214 0.99 5.96 -10.94
CA GLN A 214 1.00 5.41 -12.30
C GLN A 214 1.01 3.87 -12.30
N TYR A 215 1.79 3.26 -11.41
CA TYR A 215 1.78 1.82 -11.20
C TYR A 215 0.37 1.31 -10.86
N THR A 216 -0.31 1.92 -9.88
CA THR A 216 -1.66 1.50 -9.49
C THR A 216 -2.70 1.73 -10.57
N GLU A 217 -2.59 2.80 -11.37
CA GLU A 217 -3.45 3.04 -12.54
C GLU A 217 -3.26 1.97 -13.62
N ASN A 218 -2.00 1.59 -13.88
CA ASN A 218 -1.66 0.52 -14.81
C ASN A 218 -2.18 -0.83 -14.32
N LEU A 219 -2.10 -1.11 -13.01
CA LEU A 219 -2.71 -2.30 -12.43
C LEU A 219 -4.22 -2.34 -12.71
N VAL A 220 -4.96 -1.26 -12.46
CA VAL A 220 -6.41 -1.19 -12.79
C VAL A 220 -6.68 -1.52 -14.25
N ALA A 221 -5.82 -1.05 -15.17
CA ALA A 221 -5.96 -1.39 -16.57
C ALA A 221 -5.69 -2.89 -16.82
N TYR A 222 -4.68 -3.48 -16.19
CA TYR A 222 -4.24 -4.86 -16.44
C TYR A 222 -5.15 -5.90 -15.79
N THR A 223 -5.73 -5.59 -14.62
CA THR A 223 -6.70 -6.43 -13.89
C THR A 223 -8.13 -6.27 -14.41
N SER A 224 -8.34 -5.41 -15.41
CA SER A 224 -9.63 -5.29 -16.07
C SER A 224 -10.01 -6.58 -16.82
N ARG A 225 -11.32 -6.85 -16.89
CA ARG A 225 -11.86 -8.03 -17.58
C ARG A 225 -11.51 -8.05 -19.07
N GLU A 226 -11.38 -6.88 -19.68
CA GLU A 226 -11.11 -6.71 -21.11
C GLU A 226 -9.65 -7.00 -21.45
N LYS A 227 -8.69 -6.47 -20.67
CA LYS A 227 -7.26 -6.65 -20.96
C LYS A 227 -6.74 -7.99 -20.46
N ASN A 228 -7.13 -8.41 -19.25
CA ASN A 228 -6.75 -9.71 -18.65
C ASN A 228 -5.23 -9.99 -18.72
N LYS A 229 -4.41 -8.97 -18.40
CA LYS A 229 -2.93 -8.97 -18.53
C LYS A 229 -2.24 -9.32 -17.20
N TRP A 230 -2.54 -10.50 -16.66
CA TRP A 230 -2.09 -10.92 -15.33
C TRP A 230 -0.58 -11.18 -15.24
N SER A 231 0.03 -11.70 -16.31
CA SER A 231 1.48 -11.88 -16.40
C SER A 231 2.22 -10.55 -16.38
N GLU A 232 1.76 -9.58 -17.18
CA GLU A 232 2.36 -8.27 -17.29
C GLU A 232 2.19 -7.46 -16.00
N ALA A 233 1.14 -7.74 -15.21
CA ALA A 233 0.96 -7.17 -13.87
C ALA A 233 2.06 -7.63 -12.91
N THR A 234 2.54 -8.88 -13.02
CA THR A 234 3.67 -9.39 -12.22
C THR A 234 4.97 -8.66 -12.57
N THR A 235 5.30 -8.53 -13.86
CA THR A 235 6.50 -7.81 -14.30
C THR A 235 6.47 -6.32 -13.94
N LEU A 236 5.29 -5.70 -14.09
CA LEU A 236 5.07 -4.32 -13.66
C LEU A 236 5.28 -4.18 -12.14
N THR A 237 4.88 -5.18 -11.35
CA THR A 237 5.05 -5.21 -9.89
C THR A 237 6.52 -5.32 -9.50
N HIS A 238 7.28 -6.18 -10.18
CA HIS A 238 8.73 -6.27 -9.95
C HIS A 238 9.43 -4.92 -10.17
N ALA A 239 9.11 -4.24 -11.28
CA ALA A 239 9.72 -2.95 -11.61
C ALA A 239 9.43 -1.86 -10.57
N VAL A 240 8.19 -1.76 -10.07
CA VAL A 240 7.85 -0.76 -9.05
C VAL A 240 8.48 -1.12 -7.70
N LEU A 241 8.57 -2.40 -7.35
CA LEU A 241 9.19 -2.86 -6.10
C LEU A 241 10.66 -2.45 -6.03
N LEU A 242 11.41 -2.60 -7.13
CA LEU A 242 12.78 -2.12 -7.19
C LEU A 242 12.86 -0.61 -6.96
N ARG A 243 11.93 0.17 -7.52
CA ARG A 243 11.89 1.63 -7.30
C ARG A 243 11.59 1.98 -5.85
N ILE A 244 10.59 1.32 -5.24
CA ILE A 244 10.26 1.50 -3.82
C ILE A 244 11.47 1.14 -2.95
N TRP A 245 12.08 -0.02 -3.17
CA TRP A 245 13.28 -0.44 -2.43
C TRP A 245 14.40 0.60 -2.53
N THR A 246 14.76 1.04 -3.74
CA THR A 246 15.83 2.04 -3.92
C THR A 246 15.53 3.38 -3.25
N PHE A 247 14.25 3.77 -3.19
CA PHE A 247 13.83 5.00 -2.52
C PHE A 247 13.86 4.86 -0.99
N SER A 248 13.49 3.68 -0.47
CA SER A 248 13.60 3.33 0.95
C SER A 248 15.05 3.31 1.41
N GLU A 249 15.92 2.63 0.66
CA GLU A 249 17.34 2.48 0.97
C GLU A 249 18.06 3.83 1.05
N LYS A 250 17.69 4.77 0.17
CA LYS A 250 18.21 6.15 0.17
C LYS A 250 17.63 7.03 1.29
N LYS A 251 16.74 6.49 2.14
CA LYS A 251 16.07 7.19 3.23
C LYS A 251 15.29 8.44 2.78
N GLN A 252 14.66 8.39 1.59
CA GLN A 252 14.03 9.55 0.96
C GLN A 252 12.55 9.73 1.31
N MET A 253 11.94 8.77 2.00
CA MET A 253 10.53 8.80 2.43
C MET A 253 10.29 9.82 3.55
N LEU A 254 9.04 10.23 3.77
CA LEU A 254 8.72 11.20 4.82
C LEU A 254 8.93 10.62 6.22
N ILE A 255 8.63 9.32 6.41
CA ILE A 255 8.84 8.65 7.68
C ILE A 255 10.31 8.68 8.14
N HIS A 256 11.25 8.62 7.20
CA HIS A 256 12.69 8.72 7.48
C HIS A 256 13.09 10.09 8.03
N LEU A 257 12.45 11.15 7.53
CA LEU A 257 12.70 12.51 7.98
C LEU A 257 12.09 12.80 9.35
N ALA A 258 10.86 12.32 9.58
CA ALA A 258 10.17 12.50 10.86
C ALA A 258 10.93 11.89 12.05
N LYS A 259 11.58 10.74 11.86
CA LYS A 259 12.40 10.11 12.92
C LYS A 259 13.71 10.85 13.19
N LYS A 260 14.27 11.53 12.18
CA LYS A 260 15.50 12.33 12.33
C LYS A 260 15.24 13.59 13.15
N THR A 261 14.05 14.17 13.07
CA THR A 261 13.65 15.34 13.87
C THR A 261 13.34 14.97 15.31
N THR A 262 12.66 13.84 15.57
CA THR A 262 12.43 13.37 16.96
C THR A 262 13.74 13.11 17.72
N ASN A 263 14.69 12.41 17.09
CA ASN A 263 15.98 12.11 17.74
C ASN A 263 16.84 13.35 18.02
N LYS A 264 16.59 14.49 17.37
CA LYS A 264 17.29 15.74 17.67
C LYS A 264 16.68 16.48 18.86
N VAL A 265 15.38 16.37 19.05
CA VAL A 265 14.65 17.01 20.16
C VAL A 265 14.96 16.30 21.49
N ASP A 266 15.21 14.99 21.46
CA ASP A 266 15.57 14.22 22.68
C ASP A 266 17.03 14.41 23.15
N ILE A 267 17.86 15.17 22.42
CA ILE A 267 19.28 15.43 22.74
C ILE A 267 19.51 16.91 23.12
N SER A 268 18.44 17.72 23.17
CA SER A 268 18.49 19.15 23.54
C SER A 268 17.81 19.39 24.88
#